data_AF-A0A956S3R6-F1
#
_entry.id   AF-A0A956S3R6-F1
#
_cell.length_a   1.000
_cell.length_b   1.000
_cell.length_c   1.000
_cell.angle_alpha   90.00
_cell.angle_beta   90.00
_cell.angle_gamma   90.00
#
_symmetry.space_group_name_H-M   'P 1'
#
loop_
_entity.id
_entity.type
_entity.pdbx_description
1 polymer ?
#
loop_
_entity_poly.entity_id
_entity_poly.type
_entity_poly.pdbx_seq_one_letter_code
_entity_poly.pdbx_strand_id
1 'polypeptide(L)'
;MLRKVLCFATILMVLPTLLSAQATRTIVDADIPVGAQVTFHSDTTYVLSGLVFVDSLAVLTIEPGTVIKGEDGQDINASGLVVTRYGKIFAEGTADRPIIFTSINDDLNGSLISTD
;
A
#
# COMPACT_ATOMS: atom_id res chain seq x y z
N MET A 1 -36.56 -2.51 -51.24
CA MET A 1 -36.05 -3.83 -50.81
C MET A 1 -34.77 -3.62 -50.01
N LEU A 2 -34.67 -4.26 -48.81
CA LEU A 2 -33.48 -4.39 -47.94
C LEU A 2 -32.98 -3.12 -47.22
N ARG A 3 -33.41 -2.80 -45.98
CA ARG A 3 -33.02 -3.40 -44.67
C ARG A 3 -31.51 -3.47 -44.45
N LYS A 4 -30.98 -2.70 -43.46
CA LYS A 4 -29.79 -2.95 -42.59
C LYS A 4 -29.58 -1.73 -41.67
N VAL A 5 -30.22 -1.68 -40.50
CA VAL A 5 -29.66 -2.11 -39.20
C VAL A 5 -28.51 -1.17 -38.79
N LEU A 6 -28.80 -0.11 -38.04
CA LEU A 6 -28.58 -0.04 -36.58
C LEU A 6 -27.11 -0.30 -36.19
N CYS A 7 -26.30 0.76 -36.19
CA CYS A 7 -25.04 0.84 -35.45
C CYS A 7 -25.08 2.05 -34.47
N PHE A 8 -26.16 2.16 -33.72
CA PHE A 8 -26.30 3.04 -32.55
C PHE A 8 -26.27 2.15 -31.30
N ALA A 9 -25.12 1.54 -30.94
CA ALA A 9 -25.04 0.76 -29.68
C ALA A 9 -23.66 0.28 -29.18
N THR A 10 -22.50 0.58 -29.78
CA THR A 10 -21.25 -0.13 -29.40
C THR A 10 -19.98 0.73 -29.32
N ILE A 11 -20.08 1.98 -28.84
CA ILE A 11 -18.91 2.72 -28.34
C ILE A 11 -19.24 3.20 -26.91
N LEU A 12 -19.41 2.23 -26.02
CA LEU A 12 -19.45 2.40 -24.57
C LEU A 12 -18.92 1.09 -23.96
N MET A 13 -17.59 0.91 -23.94
CA MET A 13 -16.85 -0.02 -23.06
C MET A 13 -15.44 -0.26 -23.64
N VAL A 14 -14.57 0.73 -23.62
CA VAL A 14 -13.19 0.57 -23.14
C VAL A 14 -12.74 1.98 -22.77
N LEU A 15 -13.19 2.47 -21.61
CA LEU A 15 -12.45 3.58 -21.00
C LEU A 15 -11.07 2.98 -20.71
N PRO A 16 -9.97 3.49 -21.30
CA PRO A 16 -8.66 2.97 -20.98
C PRO A 16 -8.51 3.13 -19.47
N THR A 17 -8.41 2.01 -18.74
CA THR A 17 -8.08 2.03 -17.33
C THR A 17 -6.75 2.77 -17.26
N LEU A 18 -6.78 4.01 -16.75
CA LEU A 18 -5.57 4.74 -16.46
C LEU A 18 -4.78 3.84 -15.51
N LEU A 19 -3.68 3.28 -15.99
CA LEU A 19 -2.70 2.62 -15.15
C LEU A 19 -2.14 3.72 -14.24
N SER A 20 -2.74 3.94 -13.08
CA SER A 20 -2.18 4.86 -12.11
C SER A 20 -0.98 4.16 -11.49
N ALA A 21 0.23 4.70 -11.73
CA ALA A 21 1.33 4.44 -10.82
C ALA A 21 0.88 4.90 -9.43
N GLN A 22 0.96 4.02 -8.43
CA GLN A 22 0.71 4.41 -7.04
C GLN A 22 1.72 5.49 -6.65
N ALA A 23 1.28 6.50 -5.92
CA ALA A 23 2.19 7.50 -5.38
C ALA A 23 3.11 6.82 -4.34
N THR A 24 4.36 7.27 -4.22
CA THR A 24 5.27 6.78 -3.16
C THR A 24 5.37 7.83 -2.06
N ARG A 25 5.16 7.42 -0.81
CA ARG A 25 5.34 8.27 0.37
C ARG A 25 6.28 7.62 1.38
N THR A 26 7.34 8.33 1.74
CA THR A 26 8.20 7.95 2.88
C THR A 26 7.50 8.26 4.20
N ILE A 27 7.58 7.32 5.15
CA ILE A 27 7.03 7.40 6.49
C ILE A 27 8.17 7.28 7.49
N VAL A 28 8.25 8.25 8.39
CA VAL A 28 9.12 8.26 9.55
C VAL A 28 8.28 8.22 10.83
N ASP A 29 8.91 8.01 11.97
CA ASP A 29 8.21 7.92 13.26
C ASP A 29 7.30 9.13 13.55
N ALA A 30 7.76 10.34 13.20
CA ALA A 30 7.00 11.57 13.38
C ALA A 30 5.67 11.63 12.59
N ASP A 31 5.48 10.78 11.58
CA ASP A 31 4.25 10.72 10.78
C ASP A 31 3.09 10.01 11.52
N ILE A 32 3.36 9.23 12.57
CA ILE A 32 2.34 8.59 13.42
C ILE A 32 2.51 9.06 14.87
N PRO A 33 2.11 10.31 15.19
CA PRO A 33 2.24 10.81 16.54
C PRO A 33 1.33 10.04 17.51
N VAL A 34 1.70 10.07 18.80
CA VAL A 34 0.90 9.50 19.89
C VAL A 34 -0.55 9.97 19.84
N GLY A 35 -1.51 9.04 19.97
CA GLY A 35 -2.94 9.36 19.92
C GLY A 35 -3.49 9.69 18.53
N ALA A 36 -2.69 9.66 17.47
CA ALA A 36 -3.15 10.00 16.13
C ALA A 36 -3.99 8.90 15.49
N GLN A 37 -4.85 9.31 14.55
CA GLN A 37 -5.56 8.40 13.65
C GLN A 37 -5.00 8.61 12.25
N VAL A 38 -4.25 7.62 11.76
CA VAL A 38 -3.58 7.67 10.45
C VAL A 38 -4.16 6.58 9.56
N THR A 39 -4.37 6.91 8.29
CA THR A 39 -4.82 5.94 7.28
C THR A 39 -3.78 5.82 6.18
N PHE A 40 -3.39 4.58 5.87
CA PHE A 40 -2.63 4.23 4.68
C PHE A 40 -3.59 3.79 3.59
N HIS A 41 -3.58 4.51 2.47
CA HIS A 41 -4.50 4.34 1.36
C HIS A 41 -3.93 3.42 0.29
N SER A 42 -4.84 2.70 -0.37
CA SER A 42 -4.51 1.69 -1.38
C SER A 42 -4.02 2.26 -2.71
N ASP A 43 -4.00 3.58 -2.89
CA ASP A 43 -3.44 4.27 -4.06
C ASP A 43 -1.98 4.73 -3.83
N THR A 44 -1.42 4.45 -2.65
CA THR A 44 -0.10 4.91 -2.23
C THR A 44 0.75 3.72 -1.76
N THR A 45 1.98 3.64 -2.25
CA THR A 45 3.04 2.80 -1.68
C THR A 45 3.71 3.57 -0.56
N TYR A 46 3.74 2.98 0.63
CA TYR A 46 4.39 3.56 1.80
C TYR A 46 5.78 2.96 1.99
N VAL A 47 6.78 3.81 2.25
CA VAL A 47 8.17 3.38 2.49
C VAL A 47 8.55 3.77 3.91
N LEU A 48 8.74 2.80 4.79
CA LEU A 48 9.18 3.01 6.17
C LEU A 48 10.69 3.31 6.15
N SER A 49 11.06 4.50 6.62
CA SER A 49 12.44 4.94 6.80
C SER A 49 12.78 4.86 8.29
N GLY A 50 13.39 3.74 8.69
CA GLY A 50 13.65 3.40 10.09
C GLY A 50 12.43 2.79 10.80
N LEU A 51 12.53 2.67 12.13
CA LEU A 51 11.44 2.15 12.96
C LEU A 51 10.35 3.22 13.12
N VAL A 52 9.12 2.87 12.73
CA VAL A 52 7.93 3.71 12.87
C VAL A 52 7.02 3.10 13.93
N PHE A 53 6.69 3.87 14.97
CA PHE A 53 5.95 3.36 16.10
C PHE A 53 4.47 3.74 16.02
N VAL A 54 3.59 2.75 16.14
CA VAL A 54 2.16 2.97 16.40
C VAL A 54 1.98 2.95 17.91
N ASP A 55 2.08 4.14 18.49
CA ASP A 55 2.16 4.31 19.93
C ASP A 55 0.82 4.25 20.67
N SER A 56 0.88 4.31 22.00
CA SER A 56 -0.29 4.33 22.87
C SER A 56 -1.35 5.32 22.36
N LEU A 57 -2.60 4.85 22.26
CA LEU A 57 -3.75 5.60 21.76
C LEU A 57 -3.71 5.93 20.26
N ALA A 58 -2.61 5.68 19.56
CA ALA A 58 -2.57 5.82 18.12
C ALA A 58 -3.31 4.66 17.44
N VAL A 59 -3.93 4.96 16.31
CA VAL A 59 -4.65 4.02 15.45
C VAL A 59 -4.14 4.17 14.03
N LEU A 60 -3.54 3.10 13.50
CA LEU A 60 -3.19 2.98 12.10
C LEU A 60 -4.22 2.11 11.38
N THR A 61 -4.91 2.68 10.40
CA THR A 61 -5.79 1.93 9.48
C THR A 61 -5.07 1.74 8.16
N ILE A 62 -5.04 0.53 7.63
CA ILE A 62 -4.43 0.21 6.33
C ILE A 62 -5.51 -0.35 5.42
N GLU A 63 -5.75 0.33 4.30
CA GLU A 63 -6.74 -0.12 3.33
C GLU A 63 -6.28 -1.42 2.62
N PRO A 64 -7.21 -2.31 2.23
CA PRO A 64 -6.88 -3.49 1.42
C PRO A 64 -6.18 -3.10 0.10
N GLY A 65 -5.15 -3.83 -0.32
CA GLY A 65 -4.37 -3.52 -1.53
C GLY A 65 -3.22 -2.54 -1.31
N THR A 66 -2.98 -2.10 -0.07
CA THR A 66 -1.86 -1.22 0.26
C THR A 66 -0.53 -1.99 0.27
N VAL A 67 0.50 -1.40 -0.33
CA VAL A 67 1.89 -1.90 -0.27
C VAL A 67 2.69 -1.03 0.69
N ILE A 68 3.40 -1.68 1.61
CA ILE A 68 4.26 -1.07 2.61
C ILE A 68 5.64 -1.71 2.47
N LYS A 69 6.66 -0.89 2.24
CA LYS A 69 8.03 -1.32 2.03
C LYS A 69 8.92 -0.81 3.17
N GLY A 70 9.89 -1.61 3.62
CA GLY A 70 10.96 -1.14 4.50
C GLY A 70 12.20 -0.75 3.70
N GLU A 71 12.81 0.39 4.01
CA GLU A 71 14.15 0.70 3.51
C GLU A 71 15.19 -0.27 4.05
N ASP A 72 16.27 -0.46 3.29
CA ASP A 72 17.39 -1.28 3.71
C ASP A 72 18.03 -0.72 4.99
N GLY A 73 18.38 -1.62 5.90
CA GLY A 73 18.97 -1.25 7.17
C GLY A 73 19.19 -2.46 8.06
N GLN A 74 20.12 -2.34 9.00
CA GLN A 74 20.46 -3.38 9.97
C GLN A 74 20.61 -2.74 11.37
N ASP A 75 20.42 -3.55 12.40
CA ASP A 75 20.49 -3.13 13.80
C ASP A 75 19.66 -1.86 14.08
N ILE A 76 20.30 -0.78 14.53
CA ILE A 76 19.65 0.49 14.87
C ILE A 76 19.13 1.25 13.64
N ASN A 77 19.61 0.90 12.44
CA ASN A 77 19.18 1.51 11.19
C ASN A 77 18.10 0.67 10.47
N ALA A 78 17.64 -0.44 11.08
CA ALA A 78 16.60 -1.26 10.48
C ALA A 78 15.27 -0.49 10.33
N SER A 79 14.55 -0.79 9.26
CA SER A 79 13.23 -0.23 9.00
C SER A 79 12.12 -1.21 9.36
N GLY A 80 11.03 -0.70 9.95
CA GLY A 80 9.92 -1.55 10.34
C GLY A 80 8.80 -0.82 11.04
N LEU A 81 7.63 -1.45 11.08
CA LEU A 81 6.46 -0.94 11.80
C LEU A 81 6.37 -1.65 13.15
N VAL A 82 6.33 -0.88 14.24
CA VAL A 82 6.28 -1.39 15.60
C VAL A 82 4.99 -0.93 16.27
N VAL A 83 4.09 -1.87 16.59
CA VAL A 83 2.88 -1.56 17.35
C VAL A 83 3.18 -1.73 18.84
N THR A 84 3.21 -0.63 19.58
CA THR A 84 3.52 -0.65 21.02
C THR A 84 2.27 -0.90 21.85
N ARG A 85 2.43 -0.98 23.17
CA ARG A 85 1.30 -1.23 24.08
C ARG A 85 0.25 -0.12 23.92
N TYR A 86 -1.01 -0.53 23.76
CA TYR A 86 -2.17 0.35 23.56
C TYR A 86 -2.23 1.06 22.19
N GLY A 87 -1.24 0.86 21.31
CA GLY A 87 -1.39 1.16 19.89
C GLY A 87 -2.32 0.16 19.21
N LYS A 88 -2.97 0.58 18.12
CA LYS A 88 -3.89 -0.27 17.35
C LYS A 88 -3.58 -0.20 15.87
N ILE A 89 -3.68 -1.36 15.22
CA ILE A 89 -3.62 -1.50 13.77
C ILE A 89 -4.90 -2.17 13.28
N PHE A 90 -5.49 -1.64 12.21
CA PHE A 90 -6.59 -2.25 11.47
C PHE A 90 -6.12 -2.51 10.03
N ALA A 91 -5.87 -3.79 9.70
CA ALA A 91 -5.25 -4.20 8.44
C ALA A 91 -5.97 -5.44 7.87
N GLU A 92 -7.21 -5.24 7.43
CA GLU A 92 -8.11 -6.32 6.97
C GLU A 92 -7.98 -6.52 5.45
N GLY A 93 -6.83 -7.00 4.99
CA GLY A 93 -6.60 -7.34 3.58
C GLY A 93 -7.46 -8.52 3.10
N THR A 94 -7.68 -8.63 1.79
CA THR A 94 -8.41 -9.76 1.18
C THR A 94 -7.53 -10.52 0.20
N ALA A 95 -7.96 -11.70 -0.26
CA ALA A 95 -7.24 -12.45 -1.28
C ALA A 95 -7.11 -11.66 -2.61
N ASP A 96 -8.15 -10.91 -2.98
CA ASP A 96 -8.15 -10.09 -4.20
C ASP A 96 -7.39 -8.77 -4.02
N ARG A 97 -7.26 -8.29 -2.77
CA ARG A 97 -6.61 -7.02 -2.40
C ARG A 97 -5.77 -7.22 -1.13
N PRO A 98 -4.64 -7.94 -1.22
CA PRO A 98 -3.80 -8.20 -0.07
C PRO A 98 -3.15 -6.90 0.43
N ILE A 99 -2.85 -6.85 1.73
CA ILE A 99 -1.92 -5.86 2.27
C ILE A 99 -0.53 -6.51 2.26
N ILE A 100 0.44 -5.86 1.62
CA ILE A 100 1.77 -6.42 1.41
C ILE A 100 2.79 -5.62 2.20
N PHE A 101 3.49 -6.29 3.11
CA PHE A 101 4.71 -5.79 3.74
C PHE A 101 5.91 -6.47 3.08
N THR A 102 6.87 -5.68 2.58
CA THR A 102 8.05 -6.20 1.89
C THR A 102 9.27 -5.27 1.98
N SER A 103 10.36 -5.60 1.30
CA SER A 103 11.56 -4.76 1.17
C SER A 103 11.38 -3.69 0.08
N ILE A 104 12.11 -2.59 0.18
CA ILE A 104 12.25 -1.60 -0.90
C ILE A 104 12.72 -2.23 -2.22
N ASN A 105 13.48 -3.32 -2.15
CA ASN A 105 14.06 -4.03 -3.28
C ASN A 105 13.12 -5.05 -3.94
N ASP A 106 11.95 -5.35 -3.34
CA ASP A 106 10.96 -6.24 -3.94
C ASP A 106 10.19 -5.54 -5.07
N ASP A 107 10.22 -6.11 -6.26
CA ASP A 107 9.51 -5.60 -7.44
C ASP A 107 8.05 -6.08 -7.54
N LEU A 108 7.58 -6.86 -6.56
CA LEU A 108 6.22 -7.40 -6.43
C LEU A 108 5.81 -8.36 -7.55
N ASN A 109 6.76 -8.91 -8.32
CA ASN A 109 6.45 -9.85 -9.40
C ASN A 109 6.34 -11.32 -8.93
N GLY A 110 6.53 -11.58 -7.63
CA GLY A 110 6.51 -12.92 -7.04
C GLY A 110 7.80 -13.72 -7.23
N SER A 111 8.85 -13.10 -7.78
CA SER A 111 10.19 -13.68 -7.85
C SER A 111 10.82 -13.70 -6.47
N LEU A 112 11.21 -14.90 -6.02
CA LEU A 112 11.92 -15.10 -4.76
C LEU A 112 13.43 -15.12 -4.95
N ILE A 113 13.94 -14.68 -6.10
CA ILE A 113 15.37 -14.73 -6.40
C ILE A 113 16.02 -13.53 -5.70
N SER A 114 16.62 -13.78 -4.52
CA SER A 114 17.54 -12.86 -3.86
C SER A 114 18.77 -12.70 -4.76
N THR A 115 19.02 -11.50 -5.28
CA THR A 115 20.25 -11.16 -6.03
C THR A 115 21.41 -10.74 -5.11
N ASP A 116 21.23 -10.98 -3.81
CA ASP A 116 22.13 -10.67 -2.70
C ASP A 116 23.37 -11.59 -2.68
#